data_AF-A0AAD4LEB2-F1
#
_entry.id   AF-A0AAD4LEB2-F1
#
_cell.length_a   1.000
_cell.length_b   1.000
_cell.length_c   1.000
_cell.angle_alpha   90.00
_cell.angle_beta   90.00
_cell.angle_gamma   90.00
#
_symmetry.space_group_name_H-M   'P 1'
#
loop_
_entity.id
_entity.type
_entity.pdbx_description
1 polymer ?
#
loop_
_entity_poly.entity_id
_entity_poly.type
_entity_poly.pdbx_seq_one_letter_code
_entity_poly.pdbx_strand_id
1 'polypeptide(L)'
;PKTKAVLWAHAKTTAITATWFSLGQLSIHMVNVGGQQSEQEKWTHNSKSVTSIVFCVALLEYDQVLLEERNQSLILFESVIDSQWFLCTLIIHFLTKIDVFKNKLPKVRFPLMFTHFSLFTEYTRHGGWGVNKGAKYIFWQFM
;
A
#
# COMPACT_ATOMS: atom_id res chain seq x y z
N PRO A 1 13.02 -9.50 -24.87
CA PRO A 1 13.24 -8.78 -23.59
C PRO A 1 13.48 -9.77 -22.44
N LYS A 2 14.51 -9.57 -21.59
CA LYS A 2 14.70 -10.41 -20.39
C LYS A 2 13.58 -10.11 -19.40
N THR A 3 12.90 -11.13 -18.87
CA THR A 3 11.70 -11.01 -18.02
C THR A 3 11.87 -10.03 -16.84
N LYS A 4 13.07 -9.93 -16.27
CA LYS A 4 13.39 -8.99 -15.19
C LYS A 4 13.32 -7.51 -15.60
N ALA A 5 13.65 -7.18 -16.85
CA ALA A 5 13.59 -5.81 -17.34
C ALA A 5 12.15 -5.30 -17.45
N VAL A 6 11.20 -6.18 -17.77
CA VAL A 6 9.78 -5.85 -17.80
C VAL A 6 9.26 -5.54 -16.39
N LEU A 7 9.71 -6.30 -15.37
CA LEU A 7 9.33 -6.08 -13.98
C LEU A 7 9.87 -4.78 -13.38
N TRP A 8 10.99 -4.27 -13.89
CA TRP A 8 11.61 -3.03 -13.40
C TRP A 8 11.19 -1.79 -14.18
N ALA A 9 10.50 -1.96 -15.31
CA ALA A 9 10.00 -0.84 -16.09
C ALA A 9 8.90 -0.11 -15.31
N HIS A 10 9.11 1.19 -15.06
CA HIS A 10 8.09 2.03 -14.45
C HIS A 10 7.19 2.61 -15.56
N ALA A 11 6.07 1.94 -15.83
CA ALA A 11 5.01 2.47 -16.67
C ALA A 11 3.81 2.82 -15.80
N LYS A 12 3.30 4.04 -15.92
CA LYS A 12 2.08 4.45 -15.23
C LYS A 12 0.89 3.68 -15.83
N THR A 13 0.10 3.04 -14.99
CA THR A 13 -1.17 2.43 -15.40
C THR A 13 -2.18 3.55 -15.63
N THR A 14 -2.66 3.71 -16.87
CA THR A 14 -3.65 4.74 -17.27
C THR A 14 -5.03 4.15 -17.56
N ALA A 15 -5.21 2.85 -17.35
CA ALA A 15 -6.45 2.14 -17.61
C ALA A 15 -6.65 0.99 -16.63
N ILE A 16 -7.92 0.75 -16.27
CA ILE A 16 -8.32 -0.47 -15.55
C ILE A 16 -8.04 -1.66 -16.45
N THR A 17 -7.21 -2.58 -15.98
CA THR A 17 -6.85 -3.82 -16.70
C THR A 17 -7.36 -5.01 -15.92
N ALA A 18 -8.00 -5.95 -16.61
CA ALA A 18 -8.52 -7.17 -16.01
C ALA A 18 -7.82 -8.38 -16.62
N THR A 19 -7.49 -9.36 -15.80
CA THR A 19 -6.84 -10.60 -16.25
C THR A 19 -7.39 -11.78 -15.47
N TRP A 20 -7.63 -12.87 -16.19
CA TRP A 20 -8.03 -14.15 -15.60
C TRP A 20 -6.81 -15.06 -15.52
N PHE A 21 -6.60 -15.70 -14.38
CA PHE A 21 -5.58 -16.73 -14.24
C PHE A 21 -5.99 -17.79 -13.23
N SER A 22 -5.43 -18.99 -13.38
CA SER A 22 -5.68 -20.11 -12.45
C SER A 22 -4.54 -20.22 -11.45
N LEU A 23 -4.88 -20.36 -10.17
CA LEU A 23 -3.96 -20.67 -9.09
C LEU A 23 -4.38 -22.00 -8.45
N GLY A 24 -3.78 -23.10 -8.92
CA GLY A 24 -4.24 -24.44 -8.55
C GLY A 24 -5.67 -24.68 -9.06
N GLN A 25 -6.61 -24.93 -8.13
CA GLN A 25 -8.04 -25.11 -8.44
C GLN A 25 -8.83 -23.79 -8.43
N LEU A 26 -8.21 -22.67 -8.05
CA LEU A 26 -8.87 -21.36 -7.97
C LEU A 26 -8.78 -20.65 -9.32
N SER A 27 -9.91 -20.14 -9.83
CA SER A 27 -9.94 -19.20 -10.94
C SER A 27 -10.00 -17.78 -10.38
N ILE A 28 -8.98 -16.98 -10.66
CA ILE A 28 -8.83 -15.62 -10.14
C ILE A 28 -9.08 -14.62 -11.27
N HIS A 29 -10.04 -13.73 -11.04
CA HIS A 29 -10.24 -12.53 -11.83
C HIS A 29 -9.55 -11.36 -11.14
N MET A 30 -8.38 -10.99 -11.64
CA MET A 30 -7.63 -9.86 -11.09
C MET A 30 -7.91 -8.61 -11.90
N VAL A 31 -8.38 -7.58 -11.21
CA VAL A 31 -8.58 -6.25 -11.78
C VAL A 31 -7.52 -5.33 -11.19
N ASN A 32 -6.58 -4.88 -12.02
CA ASN A 32 -5.60 -3.86 -11.67
C ASN A 32 -6.18 -2.49 -12.00
N VAL A 33 -6.35 -1.70 -10.96
CA VAL A 33 -6.97 -0.39 -10.99
C VAL A 33 -5.86 0.63 -10.72
N GLY A 34 -5.67 1.61 -11.61
CA GLY A 34 -4.65 2.62 -11.42
C GLY A 34 -4.97 3.52 -10.23
N GLY A 35 -3.93 4.14 -9.66
CA GLY A 35 -4.01 4.93 -8.44
C GLY A 35 -4.45 6.38 -8.63
N GLN A 36 -5.03 6.76 -9.78
CA GLN A 36 -5.40 8.15 -10.06
C GLN A 36 -6.85 8.44 -9.63
N GLN A 37 -7.08 9.62 -9.05
CA GLN A 37 -8.38 10.07 -8.54
C GLN A 37 -9.51 10.00 -9.57
N SER A 38 -9.22 10.23 -10.86
CA SER A 38 -10.18 10.13 -11.97
C SER A 38 -10.61 8.69 -12.30
N GLU A 39 -9.93 7.68 -11.75
CA GLU A 39 -10.31 6.28 -11.92
C GLU A 39 -11.17 5.77 -10.76
N GLN A 40 -11.21 6.46 -9.61
CA GLN A 40 -12.02 6.09 -8.44
C GLN A 40 -13.52 6.01 -8.73
N GLU A 41 -14.02 6.96 -9.52
CA GLU A 41 -15.43 6.98 -9.91
C GLU A 41 -15.83 5.75 -10.74
N LYS A 42 -14.86 5.10 -11.41
CA LYS A 42 -15.08 3.88 -12.21
C LYS A 42 -15.09 2.60 -11.38
N TRP A 43 -14.64 2.63 -10.11
CA TRP A 43 -14.60 1.45 -9.24
C TRP A 43 -16.01 0.93 -8.95
N THR A 44 -16.98 1.87 -8.85
CA THR A 44 -18.38 1.64 -8.50
C THR A 44 -19.16 0.88 -9.56
N HIS A 45 -18.76 0.95 -10.84
CA HIS A 45 -19.48 0.30 -11.94
C HIS A 45 -19.16 -1.20 -12.08
N ASN A 46 -18.06 -1.67 -11.48
CA ASN A 46 -17.59 -3.07 -11.60
C ASN A 46 -17.68 -3.87 -10.28
N SER A 47 -18.37 -3.35 -9.26
CA SER A 47 -18.33 -3.80 -7.86
C SER A 47 -19.31 -4.93 -7.50
N LYS A 48 -19.86 -5.67 -8.47
CA LYS A 48 -20.69 -6.84 -8.13
C LYS A 48 -19.77 -8.03 -7.80
N SER A 49 -19.64 -8.30 -6.49
CA SER A 49 -18.96 -9.45 -5.88
C SER A 49 -17.41 -9.43 -5.92
N VAL A 50 -16.81 -8.34 -5.42
CA VAL A 50 -15.37 -8.34 -5.11
C VAL A 50 -15.13 -9.22 -3.88
N THR A 51 -14.33 -10.28 -4.02
CA THR A 51 -13.99 -11.16 -2.90
C THR A 51 -12.93 -10.55 -1.98
N SER A 52 -11.91 -9.96 -2.58
CA SER A 52 -10.79 -9.36 -1.84
C SER A 52 -10.22 -8.14 -2.56
N ILE A 53 -9.73 -7.18 -1.79
CA ILE A 53 -8.96 -6.03 -2.27
C ILE A 53 -7.51 -6.21 -1.81
N VAL A 54 -6.56 -6.06 -2.73
CA VAL A 54 -5.13 -6.01 -2.40
C VAL A 54 -4.68 -4.56 -2.40
N PHE A 55 -4.55 -3.96 -1.22
CA PHE A 55 -4.15 -2.57 -1.06
C PHE A 55 -2.63 -2.49 -0.88
N CYS A 56 -1.93 -1.93 -1.89
CA CYS A 56 -0.47 -1.87 -1.90
C CYS A 56 0.04 -0.55 -1.31
N VAL A 57 0.86 -0.63 -0.26
CA VAL A 57 1.50 0.53 0.37
C VAL A 57 3.01 0.42 0.22
N ALA A 58 3.67 1.44 -0.33
CA ALA A 58 5.12 1.42 -0.49
C ALA A 58 5.82 1.89 0.78
N LEU A 59 6.59 0.99 1.41
CA LEU A 59 7.33 1.31 2.65
C LEU A 59 8.40 2.39 2.44
N LEU A 60 8.88 2.57 1.21
CA LEU A 60 9.91 3.56 0.90
C LEU A 60 9.45 5.00 1.13
N GLU A 61 8.12 5.23 1.18
CA GLU A 61 7.50 6.55 1.24
C GLU A 61 7.50 7.11 2.65
N TYR A 62 8.04 6.37 3.64
CA TYR A 62 8.07 6.71 5.08
C TYR A 62 8.62 8.10 5.43
N ASP A 63 9.47 8.65 4.57
CA ASP A 63 10.19 9.91 4.73
C ASP A 63 9.85 10.93 3.64
N GLN A 64 8.84 10.67 2.79
CA GLN A 64 8.37 11.67 1.84
C GLN A 64 7.95 12.94 2.59
N VAL A 65 8.56 14.05 2.19
CA VAL A 65 8.43 15.38 2.81
C VAL A 65 7.07 16.01 2.49
N LEU A 66 6.45 15.60 1.39
CA LEU A 66 5.11 16.04 1.01
C LEU A 66 4.09 15.25 1.81
N LEU A 67 3.67 15.82 2.94
CA LEU A 67 2.59 15.31 3.80
C LEU A 67 1.32 14.97 2.99
N GLU A 68 1.10 15.72 1.90
CA GLU A 68 -0.04 15.59 1.00
C GLU A 68 -0.13 14.20 0.34
N GLU A 69 0.97 13.61 -0.14
CA GLU A 69 0.94 12.29 -0.81
C GLU A 69 0.68 11.15 0.17
N ARG A 70 1.25 11.23 1.37
CA ARG A 70 1.01 10.27 2.46
C ARG A 70 -0.43 10.32 2.93
N ASN A 71 -0.95 11.53 3.15
CA ASN A 71 -2.34 11.74 3.53
C ASN A 71 -3.29 11.25 2.44
N GLN A 72 -2.94 11.41 1.16
CA GLN A 72 -3.73 10.82 0.08
C GLN A 72 -3.84 9.30 0.24
N SER A 73 -2.74 8.57 0.47
CA SER A 73 -2.84 7.10 0.63
C SER A 73 -3.73 6.65 1.80
N LEU A 74 -3.73 7.39 2.91
CA LEU A 74 -4.59 7.13 4.07
C LEU A 74 -6.05 7.47 3.76
N ILE A 75 -6.32 8.63 3.18
CA ILE A 75 -7.66 9.05 2.75
C ILE A 75 -8.24 8.07 1.72
N LEU A 76 -7.41 7.57 0.80
CA LEU A 76 -7.79 6.52 -0.14
C LEU A 76 -8.20 5.25 0.58
N PHE A 77 -7.40 4.83 1.56
CA PHE A 77 -7.69 3.64 2.33
C PHE A 77 -8.99 3.78 3.13
N GLU A 78 -9.19 4.91 3.83
CA GLU A 78 -10.43 5.28 4.52
C GLU A 78 -11.64 5.19 3.59
N SER A 79 -11.53 5.77 2.38
CA SER A 79 -12.61 5.71 1.39
C SER A 79 -12.97 4.27 0.93
N VAL A 80 -12.01 3.34 0.99
CA VAL A 80 -12.22 1.94 0.63
C VAL A 80 -12.90 1.20 1.77
N ILE A 81 -12.45 1.38 3.01
CA ILE A 81 -13.04 0.71 4.19
C ILE A 81 -14.45 1.22 4.47
N ASP A 82 -14.72 2.50 4.25
CA ASP A 82 -16.02 3.13 4.50
C ASP A 82 -17.02 2.91 3.35
N SER A 83 -16.58 2.31 2.24
CA SER A 83 -17.42 2.07 1.09
C SER A 83 -18.43 0.95 1.36
N GLN A 84 -19.71 1.25 1.21
CA GLN A 84 -20.80 0.27 1.26
C GLN A 84 -20.64 -0.89 0.27
N TRP A 85 -19.86 -0.69 -0.79
CA TRP A 85 -19.61 -1.71 -1.82
C TRP A 85 -18.62 -2.79 -1.36
N PHE A 86 -17.87 -2.55 -0.28
CA PHE A 86 -16.80 -3.43 0.21
C PHE A 86 -17.02 -3.98 1.62
N LEU A 87 -18.24 -3.87 2.16
CA LEU A 87 -18.59 -4.30 3.53
C LEU A 87 -18.27 -5.77 3.84
N CYS A 88 -18.33 -6.65 2.84
CA CYS A 88 -18.03 -8.09 2.98
C CYS A 88 -16.76 -8.51 2.23
N THR A 89 -15.90 -7.55 1.90
CA THR A 89 -14.69 -7.77 1.10
C THR A 89 -13.47 -7.95 2.00
N LEU A 90 -12.65 -8.98 1.74
CA LEU A 90 -11.40 -9.16 2.47
C LEU A 90 -10.37 -8.12 2.01
N ILE A 91 -9.88 -7.30 2.93
CA ILE A 91 -8.81 -6.34 2.64
C ILE A 91 -7.45 -6.96 3.00
N ILE A 92 -6.61 -7.16 1.99
CA ILE A 92 -5.24 -7.63 2.11
C ILE A 92 -4.30 -6.43 1.96
N HIS A 93 -3.69 -6.02 3.06
CA HIS A 93 -2.65 -5.00 3.06
C HIS A 93 -1.30 -5.58 2.60
N PHE A 94 -0.78 -5.08 1.47
CA PHE A 94 0.48 -5.53 0.90
C PHE A 94 1.55 -4.43 1.01
N LEU A 95 2.51 -4.63 1.91
CA LEU A 95 3.63 -3.71 2.13
C LEU A 95 4.73 -3.97 1.10
N THR A 96 4.93 -3.02 0.16
CA THR A 96 5.84 -3.14 -0.97
C THR A 96 7.16 -2.38 -0.75
N LYS A 97 8.14 -2.63 -1.63
CA LYS A 97 9.47 -1.98 -1.67
C LYS A 97 10.24 -2.06 -0.35
N ILE A 98 10.09 -3.19 0.35
CA ILE A 98 10.78 -3.48 1.62
C ILE A 98 12.30 -3.51 1.46
N ASP A 99 12.80 -3.88 0.29
CA ASP A 99 14.21 -3.86 -0.09
C ASP A 99 14.77 -2.43 -0.07
N VAL A 100 14.07 -1.49 -0.70
CA VAL A 100 14.44 -0.06 -0.68
C VAL A 100 14.33 0.49 0.74
N PHE A 101 13.26 0.15 1.46
CA PHE A 101 13.05 0.55 2.84
C PHE A 101 14.19 0.09 3.77
N LYS A 102 14.61 -1.18 3.67
CA LYS A 102 15.76 -1.75 4.39
C LYS A 102 17.04 -0.95 4.18
N ASN A 103 17.30 -0.54 2.94
CA ASN A 103 18.52 0.20 2.58
C ASN A 103 18.47 1.68 3.01
N LYS A 104 17.27 2.23 3.18
CA LYS A 104 17.03 3.65 3.49
C LYS A 104 16.97 3.92 4.99
N LEU A 105 16.44 2.98 5.77
CA LEU A 105 16.29 3.03 7.23
C LEU A 105 17.53 3.51 8.00
N PRO A 106 18.77 3.08 7.64
CA PRO A 106 19.98 3.54 8.33
C PRO A 106 20.39 4.98 7.95
N LYS A 107 19.92 5.47 6.81
CA LYS A 107 20.36 6.74 6.19
C LYS A 107 19.40 7.88 6.48
N VAL A 108 18.11 7.59 6.53
CA VAL A 108 17.05 8.58 6.72
C VAL A 108 16.25 8.22 7.96
N ARG A 109 16.23 9.14 8.93
CA ARG A 109 15.44 8.98 10.16
C ARG A 109 13.96 9.13 9.84
N PHE A 110 13.13 8.43 10.62
CA PHE A 110 11.69 8.69 10.61
C PHE A 110 11.43 10.16 11.01
N PRO A 111 10.51 10.87 10.32
CA PRO A 111 10.16 12.23 10.67
C PRO A 111 9.73 12.34 12.14
N LEU A 112 10.27 13.32 12.87
CA LEU A 112 10.00 13.54 14.30
C LEU A 112 8.54 13.95 14.58
N MET A 113 7.77 14.32 13.57
CA MET A 113 6.36 14.73 13.67
C MET A 113 5.41 13.61 14.17
N PHE A 114 5.93 12.40 14.36
CA PHE A 114 5.19 11.21 14.77
C PHE A 114 5.50 10.73 16.21
N THR A 115 6.22 11.51 17.01
CA THR A 115 6.60 11.18 18.40
C THR A 115 5.45 11.16 19.41
N HIS A 116 4.21 11.51 19.01
CA HIS A 116 3.05 11.50 19.91
C HIS A 116 2.50 10.10 20.22
N PHE A 117 2.85 9.08 19.44
CA PHE A 117 2.45 7.70 19.73
C PHE A 117 3.45 7.07 20.72
N SER A 118 2.97 6.58 21.87
CA SER A 118 3.82 5.98 22.93
C SER A 118 4.70 4.83 22.42
N LEU A 119 4.26 4.12 21.39
CA LEU A 119 5.01 3.09 20.66
C LEU A 119 6.31 3.63 20.03
N PHE A 120 6.35 4.91 19.65
CA PHE A 120 7.54 5.53 19.06
C PHE A 120 8.56 6.00 20.11
N THR A 121 8.09 6.38 21.30
CA THR A 121 8.98 6.66 22.45
C THR A 121 9.76 5.40 22.83
N GLU A 122 9.15 4.22 22.71
CA GLU A 122 9.80 2.92 22.90
C GLU A 122 10.67 2.51 21.69
N TYR A 123 10.21 2.82 20.47
CA TYR A 123 10.97 2.65 19.22
C TYR A 123 12.32 3.39 19.24
N THR A 124 12.35 4.61 19.77
CA THR A 124 13.54 5.47 19.82
C THR A 124 14.43 5.22 21.06
N ARG A 125 13.87 4.78 22.20
CA ARG A 125 14.64 4.58 23.44
C ARG A 125 15.47 3.29 23.53
N HIS A 126 15.03 2.19 22.91
CA HIS A 126 15.65 0.85 23.10
C HIS A 126 16.26 0.24 21.83
N GLY A 127 16.94 1.06 21.02
CA GLY A 127 18.06 0.58 20.18
C GLY A 127 17.74 -0.47 19.11
N GLY A 128 16.58 -0.42 18.45
CA GLY A 128 16.28 -1.35 17.37
C GLY A 128 15.66 -0.65 16.17
N TRP A 129 16.49 -0.16 15.25
CA TRP A 129 16.14 0.26 13.87
C TRP A 129 15.73 -0.94 13.01
N GLY A 130 14.82 -1.76 13.53
CA GLY A 130 14.39 -3.01 12.93
C GLY A 130 13.36 -2.73 11.85
N VAL A 131 13.63 -3.23 10.65
CA VAL A 131 12.74 -3.18 9.48
C VAL A 131 11.32 -3.62 9.85
N ASN A 132 11.18 -4.67 10.67
CA ASN A 132 9.89 -5.17 11.13
C ASN A 132 9.14 -4.17 12.02
N LYS A 133 9.85 -3.44 12.88
CA LYS A 133 9.22 -2.42 13.74
C LYS A 133 8.76 -1.22 12.90
N GLY A 134 9.60 -0.75 11.97
CA GLY A 134 9.25 0.32 11.05
C GLY A 134 8.10 -0.04 10.11
N ALA A 135 8.08 -1.28 9.59
CA ALA A 135 6.97 -1.77 8.77
C ALA A 135 5.66 -1.89 9.57
N LYS A 136 5.72 -2.41 10.81
CA LYS A 136 4.57 -2.43 11.72
C LYS A 136 4.05 -1.03 12.01
N TYR A 137 4.95 -0.07 12.24
CA TYR A 137 4.56 1.31 12.48
C TYR A 137 3.77 1.90 11.31
N ILE A 138 4.26 1.73 10.07
CA ILE A 138 3.55 2.20 8.87
C ILE A 138 2.21 1.48 8.74
N PHE A 139 2.16 0.17 8.96
CA PHE A 139 0.93 -0.62 8.93
C PHE A 139 -0.12 -0.10 9.93
N TRP A 140 0.28 0.22 11.16
CA TRP A 140 -0.60 0.76 12.21
C TRP A 140 -1.17 2.14 11.88
N GLN A 141 -0.69 2.85 10.85
CA GLN A 141 -1.33 4.09 10.41
C GLN A 141 -2.61 3.83 9.59
N PHE A 142 -2.79 2.62 9.06
CA PHE A 142 -3.94 2.20 8.26
C PHE A 142 -4.96 1.37 9.06
N MET A 143 -4.85 1.36 10.39
CA MET A 143 -5.70 0.60 11.33
C MET A 143 -6.27 1.56 12.36
#